data_AF-F1CCF4-F1
#
_entry.id   AF-F1CCF4-F1
#
_cell.length_a   1.000
_cell.length_b   1.000
_cell.length_c   1.000
_cell.angle_alpha   90.00
_cell.angle_beta   90.00
_cell.angle_gamma   90.00
#
_symmetry.space_group_name_H-M   'P 1'
#
loop_
_entity.id
_entity.type
_entity.pdbx_description
1 polymer ?
#
loop_
_entity_poly.entity_id
_entity_poly.type
_entity_poly.pdbx_seq_one_letter_code
_entity_poly.pdbx_strand_id
1 'polypeptide(L)'
;RSFKYAWVLDKLKAERERGITIDIALWKFETTKYYCTVIDAPGHRDFIKNMITGTSQADCAVLIIDSTTGGFEAGISKDGQTREHALLAFTLGVKQMICCCNKMDATTPKYSKARYEEIVKEVSSYSKKVGYNPDKIPFVPISGFEGDNMIERSTNLDWYKGPTLLEALDQISEPKRPSDKPLRPPLQDVYKIGGIGTVPVGRVETGVIKPGMVCTFGPTGLTTEVKSVEMHHEALLEALP
;
A
#
# COMPACT_ATOMS: atom_id res chain seq x y z
N ARG A 1 -21.44 -16.61 0.16
CA ARG A 1 -21.44 -15.39 -0.70
C ARG A 1 -20.25 -15.51 -1.67
N SER A 2 -20.43 -15.20 -2.94
CA SER A 2 -19.50 -15.55 -4.06
C SER A 2 -18.18 -14.76 -4.05
N PHE A 3 -17.07 -15.41 -4.40
CA PHE A 3 -15.69 -14.86 -4.52
C PHE A 3 -15.40 -14.14 -5.86
N LYS A 4 -16.43 -13.84 -6.65
CA LYS A 4 -16.29 -13.37 -8.04
C LYS A 4 -15.31 -12.19 -8.25
N TYR A 5 -15.20 -11.27 -7.30
CA TYR A 5 -14.30 -10.10 -7.40
C TYR A 5 -12.89 -10.36 -6.88
N ALA A 6 -12.71 -11.28 -5.91
CA ALA A 6 -11.39 -11.66 -5.41
C ALA A 6 -10.53 -12.30 -6.51
N TRP A 7 -11.17 -13.04 -7.43
CA TRP A 7 -10.51 -13.70 -8.56
C TRP A 7 -9.90 -12.76 -9.60
N VAL A 8 -10.20 -11.45 -9.52
CA VAL A 8 -9.49 -10.44 -10.32
C VAL A 8 -8.04 -10.31 -9.82
N LEU A 9 -7.82 -10.40 -8.51
CA LEU A 9 -6.51 -10.29 -7.89
C LEU A 9 -5.84 -11.68 -7.74
N ASP A 10 -6.60 -12.71 -7.39
CA ASP A 10 -6.11 -14.09 -7.21
C ASP A 10 -5.86 -14.79 -8.56
N LYS A 11 -4.60 -14.85 -8.98
CA LYS A 11 -4.18 -15.49 -10.25
C LYS A 11 -3.75 -16.95 -10.05
N LEU A 12 -3.23 -17.32 -8.89
CA LEU A 12 -2.74 -18.67 -8.65
C LEU A 12 -3.88 -19.65 -8.34
N LYS A 13 -3.76 -20.89 -8.82
CA LYS A 13 -4.73 -21.95 -8.55
C LYS A 13 -4.89 -22.21 -7.04
N ALA A 14 -3.78 -22.12 -6.29
CA ALA A 14 -3.76 -22.27 -4.84
C ALA A 14 -4.45 -21.12 -4.09
N GLU A 15 -4.41 -19.89 -4.62
CA GLU A 15 -5.13 -18.73 -4.05
C GLU A 15 -6.64 -18.94 -4.19
N ARG A 16 -7.09 -19.36 -5.38
CA ARG A 16 -8.50 -19.61 -5.70
C ARG A 16 -9.10 -20.77 -4.92
N GLU A 17 -8.32 -21.83 -4.68
CA GLU A 17 -8.76 -23.00 -3.91
C GLU A 17 -8.87 -22.70 -2.41
N ARG A 18 -8.02 -21.80 -1.88
CA ARG A 18 -7.99 -21.45 -0.45
C ARG A 18 -8.76 -20.18 -0.10
N GLY A 19 -9.09 -19.34 -1.09
CA GLY A 19 -9.75 -18.05 -0.88
C GLY A 19 -8.89 -17.03 -0.14
N ILE A 20 -7.55 -17.12 -0.28
CA ILE A 20 -6.57 -16.22 0.33
C ILE A 20 -5.56 -15.76 -0.75
N THR A 21 -5.22 -14.48 -0.76
CA THR A 21 -4.09 -13.94 -1.54
C THR A 21 -2.79 -14.54 -1.01
N ILE A 22 -1.90 -15.01 -1.89
CA ILE A 22 -0.61 -15.65 -1.54
C ILE A 22 0.56 -14.81 -2.09
N ASP A 23 0.45 -14.36 -3.33
CA ASP A 23 1.48 -13.56 -4.01
C ASP A 23 0.99 -12.14 -4.33
N ILE A 24 1.94 -11.22 -4.55
CA ILE A 24 1.61 -9.82 -4.79
C ILE A 24 1.06 -9.66 -6.20
N ALA A 25 -0.20 -9.23 -6.32
CA ALA A 25 -0.78 -8.83 -7.59
C ALA A 25 -0.57 -7.33 -7.84
N LEU A 26 0.09 -6.99 -8.95
CA LEU A 26 0.24 -5.61 -9.41
C LEU A 26 -0.84 -5.28 -10.44
N TRP A 27 -1.66 -4.29 -10.13
CA TRP A 27 -2.69 -3.77 -11.04
C TRP A 27 -2.57 -2.26 -11.17
N LYS A 28 -2.75 -1.75 -12.39
CA LYS A 28 -2.66 -0.32 -12.66
C LYS A 28 -4.05 0.24 -12.94
N PHE A 29 -4.35 1.40 -12.38
CA PHE A 29 -5.52 2.18 -12.71
C PHE A 29 -5.19 3.67 -12.57
N GLU A 30 -6.02 4.49 -13.18
CA GLU A 30 -5.85 5.94 -13.20
C GLU A 30 -6.98 6.58 -12.40
N THR A 31 -6.61 7.53 -11.55
CA THR A 31 -7.55 8.45 -10.92
C THR A 31 -7.54 9.77 -11.69
N THR A 32 -8.30 10.75 -11.22
CA THR A 32 -8.30 12.09 -11.83
C THR A 32 -6.94 12.78 -11.73
N LYS A 33 -6.12 12.43 -10.73
CA LYS A 33 -4.82 13.07 -10.47
C LYS A 33 -3.61 12.14 -10.60
N TYR A 34 -3.77 10.85 -10.36
CA TYR A 34 -2.65 9.92 -10.19
C TYR A 34 -2.73 8.68 -11.06
N TYR A 35 -1.56 8.18 -11.45
CA TYR A 35 -1.38 6.82 -11.95
C TYR A 35 -1.11 5.91 -10.76
N CYS A 36 -2.10 5.11 -10.36
CA CYS A 36 -2.01 4.25 -9.19
C CYS A 36 -1.61 2.83 -9.60
N THR A 37 -0.66 2.26 -8.85
CA THR A 37 -0.38 0.82 -8.89
C THR A 37 -0.87 0.20 -7.59
N VAL A 38 -1.88 -0.66 -7.66
CA VAL A 38 -2.36 -1.46 -6.53
C VAL A 38 -1.38 -2.60 -6.31
N ILE A 39 -0.97 -2.74 -5.06
CA ILE A 39 -0.18 -3.85 -4.56
C ILE A 39 -1.12 -4.63 -3.63
N ASP A 40 -1.68 -5.74 -4.10
CA ASP A 40 -2.48 -6.60 -3.22
C ASP A 40 -1.54 -7.41 -2.33
N ALA A 41 -1.67 -7.23 -1.01
CA ALA A 41 -0.78 -7.83 -0.03
C ALA A 41 -1.51 -8.93 0.75
N PRO A 42 -0.90 -10.11 0.94
CA PRO A 42 -1.55 -11.22 1.61
C PRO A 42 -1.72 -10.93 3.11
N GLY A 43 -2.93 -11.17 3.64
CA GLY A 43 -3.23 -10.90 5.05
C GLY A 43 -2.92 -12.05 6.00
N HIS A 44 -2.61 -13.25 5.50
CA HIS A 44 -2.34 -14.40 6.36
C HIS A 44 -0.97 -14.29 7.04
N ARG A 45 -0.88 -14.68 8.31
CA ARG A 45 0.35 -14.58 9.14
C ARG A 45 1.57 -15.23 8.47
N ASP A 46 1.36 -16.35 7.78
CA ASP A 46 2.44 -17.08 7.09
C ASP A 46 3.04 -16.33 5.89
N PHE A 47 2.38 -15.26 5.40
CA PHE A 47 2.80 -14.49 4.23
C PHE A 47 3.19 -13.04 4.54
N ILE A 48 3.43 -12.71 5.82
CA ILE A 48 3.91 -11.38 6.24
C ILE A 48 5.17 -10.96 5.48
N LYS A 49 6.05 -11.90 5.11
CA LYS A 49 7.24 -11.60 4.28
C LYS A 49 6.90 -10.96 2.93
N ASN A 50 5.82 -11.41 2.29
CA ASN A 50 5.35 -10.89 1.00
C ASN A 50 4.65 -9.54 1.22
N MET A 51 3.94 -9.38 2.33
CA MET A 51 3.38 -8.08 2.73
C MET A 51 4.49 -7.03 2.94
N ILE A 52 5.62 -7.40 3.57
CA ILE A 52 6.76 -6.51 3.81
C ILE A 52 7.36 -6.01 2.49
N THR A 53 7.59 -6.90 1.52
CA THR A 53 8.19 -6.53 0.23
C THR A 53 7.27 -5.66 -0.62
N GLY A 54 5.95 -5.86 -0.53
CA GLY A 54 4.98 -5.00 -1.22
C GLY A 54 4.83 -3.62 -0.54
N THR A 55 4.72 -3.62 0.79
CA THR A 55 4.47 -2.41 1.57
C THR A 55 5.67 -1.48 1.59
N SER A 56 6.91 -1.99 1.50
CA SER A 56 8.11 -1.16 1.42
C SER A 56 8.18 -0.28 0.17
N GLN A 57 7.41 -0.61 -0.88
CA GLN A 57 7.36 0.17 -2.11
C GLN A 57 6.19 1.13 -2.17
N ALA A 58 5.25 1.06 -1.22
CA ALA A 58 3.98 1.76 -1.25
C ALA A 58 4.10 3.20 -0.72
N ASP A 59 3.47 4.14 -1.41
CA ASP A 59 3.41 5.54 -0.99
C ASP A 59 2.26 5.83 0.00
N CYS A 60 1.21 5.01 -0.06
CA CYS A 60 0.04 5.06 0.81
C CYS A 60 -0.51 3.65 1.04
N ALA A 61 -1.06 3.39 2.23
CA ALA A 61 -1.73 2.14 2.58
C ALA A 61 -3.25 2.31 2.53
N VAL A 62 -3.95 1.33 1.98
CA VAL A 62 -5.42 1.22 2.12
C VAL A 62 -5.72 0.09 3.10
N LEU A 63 -6.16 0.45 4.31
CA LEU A 63 -6.49 -0.49 5.36
C LEU A 63 -7.96 -0.86 5.29
N ILE A 64 -8.25 -2.10 4.89
CA ILE A 64 -9.62 -2.63 4.87
C ILE A 64 -9.99 -3.17 6.25
N ILE A 65 -11.13 -2.72 6.79
CA ILE A 65 -11.63 -3.05 8.11
C ILE A 65 -13.00 -3.69 7.97
N ASP A 66 -13.20 -4.85 8.60
CA ASP A 66 -14.51 -5.50 8.63
C ASP A 66 -15.44 -4.75 9.59
N SER A 67 -16.59 -4.30 9.12
CA SER A 67 -17.56 -3.56 9.95
C SER A 67 -18.59 -4.45 10.64
N THR A 68 -18.63 -5.75 10.31
CA THR A 68 -19.57 -6.71 10.89
C THR A 68 -19.28 -6.95 12.38
N THR A 69 -20.33 -7.32 13.12
CA THR A 69 -20.19 -7.72 14.53
C THR A 69 -19.40 -9.03 14.63
N GLY A 70 -18.37 -9.06 15.46
CA GLY A 70 -17.42 -10.16 15.58
C GLY A 70 -16.23 -10.03 14.63
N GLY A 71 -16.46 -9.59 13.38
CA GLY A 71 -15.39 -9.38 12.40
C GLY A 71 -14.45 -8.25 12.78
N PHE A 72 -15.02 -7.10 13.16
CA PHE A 72 -14.24 -5.95 13.65
C PHE A 72 -13.44 -6.30 14.91
N GLU A 73 -14.11 -6.91 15.90
CA GLU A 73 -13.53 -7.26 17.20
C GLU A 73 -12.39 -8.27 17.05
N ALA A 74 -12.51 -9.22 16.13
CA ALA A 74 -11.44 -10.15 15.80
C ALA A 74 -10.25 -9.44 15.13
N GLY A 75 -10.50 -8.55 14.16
CA GLY A 75 -9.48 -7.80 13.45
C GLY A 75 -8.70 -6.81 14.32
N ILE A 76 -9.38 -6.17 15.27
CA ILE A 76 -8.78 -5.23 16.23
C ILE A 76 -8.31 -5.92 17.53
N SER A 77 -8.43 -7.24 17.64
CA SER A 77 -7.93 -7.96 18.82
C SER A 77 -6.39 -7.86 18.94
N LYS A 78 -5.82 -8.28 20.08
CA LYS A 78 -4.36 -8.28 20.27
C LYS A 78 -3.61 -9.08 19.20
N ASP A 79 -4.24 -10.14 18.72
CA ASP A 79 -3.75 -11.05 17.69
C ASP A 79 -4.32 -10.76 16.30
N GLY A 80 -5.06 -9.66 16.17
CA GLY A 80 -5.77 -9.29 14.96
C GLY A 80 -4.89 -8.68 13.88
N GLN A 81 -5.16 -9.06 12.63
CA GLN A 81 -4.37 -8.66 11.47
C GLN A 81 -4.47 -7.16 11.17
N THR A 82 -5.60 -6.51 11.46
CA THR A 82 -5.77 -5.07 11.21
C THR A 82 -4.78 -4.24 12.03
N ARG A 83 -4.52 -4.64 13.27
CA ARG A 83 -3.52 -4.00 14.13
C ARG A 83 -2.10 -4.23 13.63
N GLU A 84 -1.79 -5.49 13.32
CA GLU A 84 -0.48 -5.90 12.84
C GLU A 84 -0.12 -5.21 11.52
N HIS A 85 -1.02 -5.18 10.55
CA HIS A 85 -0.79 -4.52 9.26
C HIS A 85 -0.63 -3.00 9.39
N ALA A 86 -1.40 -2.35 10.25
CA ALA A 86 -1.26 -0.91 10.47
C ALA A 86 0.12 -0.57 11.07
N LEU A 87 0.59 -1.37 12.03
CA LEU A 87 1.91 -1.24 12.63
C LEU A 87 3.03 -1.52 11.62
N LEU A 88 2.90 -2.57 10.81
CA LEU A 88 3.87 -2.92 9.77
C LEU A 88 3.97 -1.83 8.71
N ALA A 89 2.84 -1.33 8.21
CA ALA A 89 2.81 -0.24 7.24
C ALA A 89 3.53 1.01 7.76
N PHE A 90 3.30 1.38 9.03
CA PHE A 90 3.97 2.55 9.62
C PHE A 90 5.49 2.32 9.77
N THR A 91 5.86 1.12 10.22
CA THR A 91 7.27 0.74 10.42
C THR A 91 8.05 0.70 9.10
N LEU A 92 7.39 0.32 8.01
CA LEU A 92 7.96 0.29 6.67
C LEU A 92 7.99 1.66 5.98
N GLY A 93 7.56 2.72 6.67
CA GLY A 93 7.68 4.09 6.20
C GLY A 93 6.46 4.63 5.46
N VAL A 94 5.37 3.87 5.37
CA VAL A 94 4.11 4.32 4.78
C VAL A 94 3.40 5.24 5.76
N LYS A 95 3.52 6.55 5.56
CA LYS A 95 2.99 7.57 6.48
C LYS A 95 1.56 8.02 6.18
N GLN A 96 1.04 7.65 5.02
CA GLN A 96 -0.31 7.97 4.58
C GLN A 96 -1.15 6.70 4.55
N MET A 97 -2.35 6.77 5.12
CA MET A 97 -3.25 5.64 5.23
C MET A 97 -4.68 6.10 4.99
N ILE A 98 -5.44 5.29 4.25
CA ILE A 98 -6.88 5.40 4.07
C ILE A 98 -7.52 4.20 4.76
N CYS A 99 -8.45 4.43 5.68
CA CYS A 99 -9.18 3.36 6.36
C CYS A 99 -10.53 3.14 5.68
N CYS A 100 -10.78 1.93 5.20
CA CYS A 100 -12.05 1.57 4.58
C CYS A 100 -12.85 0.68 5.52
N CYS A 101 -13.97 1.19 6.05
CA CYS A 101 -14.92 0.40 6.83
C CYS A 101 -15.79 -0.39 5.85
N ASN A 102 -15.38 -1.63 5.55
CA ASN A 102 -16.00 -2.49 4.55
C ASN A 102 -17.15 -3.32 5.13
N LYS A 103 -17.99 -3.88 4.25
CA LYS A 103 -19.18 -4.68 4.57
C LYS A 103 -20.26 -3.92 5.36
N MET A 104 -20.42 -2.61 5.08
CA MET A 104 -21.47 -1.80 5.70
C MET A 104 -22.88 -2.35 5.42
N ASP A 105 -23.09 -3.05 4.29
CA ASP A 105 -24.32 -3.76 3.92
C ASP A 105 -24.70 -4.89 4.90
N ALA A 106 -23.70 -5.43 5.62
CA ALA A 106 -23.83 -6.56 6.52
C ALA A 106 -23.79 -6.16 8.01
N THR A 107 -23.81 -4.86 8.31
CA THR A 107 -23.97 -4.36 9.68
C THR A 107 -25.40 -4.59 10.17
N THR A 108 -25.58 -4.60 11.50
CA THR A 108 -26.89 -4.73 12.15
C THR A 108 -27.12 -3.51 13.05
N PRO A 109 -28.00 -2.56 12.69
CA PRO A 109 -28.76 -2.44 11.45
C PRO A 109 -27.89 -2.17 10.22
N LYS A 110 -28.39 -2.46 9.01
CA LYS A 110 -27.64 -2.24 7.76
C LYS A 110 -27.25 -0.76 7.60
N TYR A 111 -26.03 -0.53 7.12
CA TYR A 111 -25.46 0.81 6.95
C TYR A 111 -25.51 1.67 8.23
N SER A 112 -25.32 1.05 9.40
CA SER A 112 -25.39 1.73 10.70
C SER A 112 -24.30 2.79 10.89
N LYS A 113 -24.73 4.04 11.07
CA LYS A 113 -23.86 5.16 11.44
C LYS A 113 -23.16 4.94 12.80
N ALA A 114 -23.90 4.45 13.79
CA ALA A 114 -23.37 4.24 15.13
C ALA A 114 -22.21 3.23 15.12
N ARG A 115 -22.33 2.15 14.32
CA ARG A 115 -21.27 1.15 14.16
C ARG A 115 -20.04 1.75 13.48
N TYR A 116 -20.23 2.57 12.45
CA TYR A 116 -19.12 3.28 11.81
C TYR A 116 -18.39 4.20 12.80
N GLU A 117 -19.12 5.01 13.58
CA GLU A 117 -18.50 5.92 14.56
C GLU A 117 -17.72 5.18 15.66
N GLU A 118 -18.22 4.02 16.11
CA GLU A 118 -17.51 3.13 17.02
C GLU A 118 -16.18 2.65 16.43
N ILE A 119 -16.21 2.13 15.20
CA ILE A 119 -15.02 1.65 14.48
C ILE A 119 -14.01 2.79 14.30
N VAL A 120 -14.47 3.95 13.84
CA VAL A 120 -13.61 5.13 13.65
C VAL A 120 -12.93 5.52 14.95
N LYS A 121 -13.65 5.53 16.07
CA LYS A 121 -13.09 5.90 17.38
C LYS A 121 -12.02 4.92 17.84
N GLU A 122 -12.30 3.63 17.78
CA GLU A 122 -11.37 2.59 18.22
C GLU A 122 -10.12 2.52 17.33
N VAL A 123 -10.31 2.56 16.01
CA VAL A 123 -9.20 2.54 15.04
C VAL A 123 -8.38 3.81 15.14
N SER A 124 -9.00 4.99 15.29
CA SER A 124 -8.27 6.26 15.49
C SER A 124 -7.41 6.23 16.75
N SER A 125 -7.94 5.69 17.85
CA SER A 125 -7.19 5.50 19.10
C SER A 125 -5.98 4.58 18.90
N TYR A 126 -6.15 3.50 18.14
CA TYR A 126 -5.06 2.58 17.81
C TYR A 126 -4.03 3.21 16.86
N SER A 127 -4.47 3.83 15.77
CA SER A 127 -3.60 4.51 14.79
C SER A 127 -2.73 5.57 15.45
N LYS A 128 -3.28 6.31 16.43
CA LYS A 128 -2.52 7.27 17.24
C LYS A 128 -1.42 6.61 18.08
N LYS A 129 -1.67 5.40 18.62
CA LYS A 129 -0.65 4.62 19.37
C LYS A 129 0.45 4.09 18.45
N VAL A 130 0.10 3.72 17.22
CA VAL A 130 1.09 3.28 16.20
C VAL A 130 1.99 4.44 15.79
N GLY A 131 1.45 5.66 15.72
CA GLY A 131 2.20 6.88 15.38
C GLY A 131 1.60 7.69 14.22
N TYR A 132 0.47 7.25 13.66
CA TYR A 132 -0.25 8.05 12.67
C TYR A 132 -1.00 9.22 13.31
N ASN A 133 -1.22 10.27 12.52
CA ASN A 133 -2.14 11.33 12.89
C ASN A 133 -3.57 10.96 12.44
N PRO A 134 -4.51 10.65 13.35
CA PRO A 134 -5.87 10.23 12.98
C PRO A 134 -6.63 11.32 12.21
N ASP A 135 -6.32 12.60 12.41
CA ASP A 135 -6.99 13.71 11.71
C ASP A 135 -6.68 13.74 10.20
N LYS A 136 -5.59 13.08 9.79
CA LYS A 136 -5.17 12.97 8.39
C LYS A 136 -5.59 11.66 7.73
N ILE A 137 -6.19 10.74 8.48
CA ILE A 137 -6.64 9.45 7.94
C ILE A 137 -8.11 9.60 7.54
N PRO A 138 -8.44 9.55 6.24
CA PRO A 138 -9.83 9.44 5.82
C PRO A 138 -10.39 8.06 6.18
N PHE A 139 -11.55 8.06 6.82
CA PHE A 139 -12.33 6.86 7.12
C PHE A 139 -13.52 6.78 6.18
N VAL A 140 -13.49 5.87 5.21
CA VAL A 140 -14.52 5.74 4.18
C VAL A 140 -15.39 4.50 4.47
N PRO A 141 -16.70 4.64 4.74
CA PRO A 141 -17.62 3.51 4.81
C PRO A 141 -17.92 3.01 3.40
N ILE A 142 -17.62 1.74 3.13
CA ILE A 142 -17.81 1.12 1.81
C ILE A 142 -18.52 -0.23 1.91
N SER A 143 -19.07 -0.68 0.78
CA SER A 143 -19.33 -2.10 0.55
C SER A 143 -18.65 -2.52 -0.73
N GLY A 144 -17.56 -3.29 -0.62
CA GLY A 144 -16.87 -3.80 -1.81
C GLY A 144 -17.70 -4.78 -2.65
N PHE A 145 -18.78 -5.34 -2.08
CA PHE A 145 -19.66 -6.27 -2.79
C PHE A 145 -20.77 -5.56 -3.57
N GLU A 146 -21.42 -4.57 -2.94
CA GLU A 146 -22.49 -3.78 -3.56
C GLU A 146 -21.94 -2.59 -4.37
N GLY A 147 -20.69 -2.16 -4.11
CA GLY A 147 -20.03 -1.04 -4.78
C GLY A 147 -20.21 0.31 -4.09
N ASP A 148 -20.88 0.36 -2.94
CA ASP A 148 -21.17 1.61 -2.21
C ASP A 148 -19.90 2.40 -1.84
N ASN A 149 -19.87 3.69 -2.18
CA ASN A 149 -18.79 4.63 -1.88
C ASN A 149 -17.40 4.24 -2.43
N MET A 150 -17.33 3.34 -3.41
CA MET A 150 -16.06 2.99 -4.07
C MET A 150 -15.63 4.06 -5.08
N ILE A 151 -16.53 4.38 -6.02
CA ILE A 151 -16.32 5.41 -7.05
C ILE A 151 -17.35 6.51 -6.86
N GLU A 152 -18.62 6.11 -6.87
CA GLU A 152 -19.76 7.00 -6.69
C GLU A 152 -20.28 6.95 -5.24
N ARG A 153 -20.90 8.05 -4.83
CA ARG A 153 -21.50 8.16 -3.50
C ARG A 153 -22.76 7.30 -3.40
N SER A 154 -22.85 6.52 -2.34
CA SER A 154 -23.99 5.67 -2.05
C SER A 154 -25.18 6.45 -1.49
N THR A 155 -26.39 6.10 -1.94
CA THR A 155 -27.67 6.54 -1.35
C THR A 155 -28.03 5.77 -0.08
N ASN A 156 -27.35 4.65 0.22
CA ASN A 156 -27.57 3.89 1.46
C ASN A 156 -26.83 4.51 2.65
N LEU A 157 -25.90 5.43 2.38
CA LEU A 157 -25.01 6.07 3.35
C LEU A 157 -25.21 7.60 3.38
N ASP A 158 -26.48 8.05 3.34
CA ASP A 158 -26.84 9.48 3.28
C ASP A 158 -26.25 10.34 4.41
N TRP A 159 -26.03 9.71 5.56
CA TRP A 159 -25.43 10.33 6.74
C TRP A 159 -23.92 10.58 6.61
N TYR A 160 -23.23 9.88 5.70
CA TYR A 160 -21.81 10.06 5.46
C TYR A 160 -21.61 11.23 4.50
N LYS A 161 -20.86 12.25 4.93
CA LYS A 161 -20.57 13.45 4.14
C LYS A 161 -19.12 13.55 3.64
N GLY A 162 -18.29 12.55 3.92
CA GLY A 162 -16.90 12.51 3.47
C GLY A 162 -16.71 12.07 2.00
N PRO A 163 -15.45 11.89 1.57
CA PRO A 163 -15.11 11.47 0.21
C PRO A 163 -15.43 10.00 -0.05
N THR A 164 -15.61 9.63 -1.32
CA THR A 164 -15.58 8.23 -1.77
C THR A 164 -14.16 7.66 -1.70
N LEU A 165 -13.97 6.35 -1.90
CA LEU A 165 -12.62 5.75 -1.91
C LEU A 165 -11.75 6.35 -3.03
N LEU A 166 -12.31 6.53 -4.23
CA LEU A 166 -11.58 7.15 -5.34
C LEU A 166 -11.18 8.60 -5.02
N GLU A 167 -12.10 9.39 -4.45
CA GLU A 167 -11.80 10.77 -4.02
C GLU A 167 -10.76 10.81 -2.89
N ALA A 168 -10.81 9.87 -1.96
CA ALA A 168 -9.83 9.76 -0.87
C ALA A 168 -8.43 9.43 -1.39
N LEU A 169 -8.33 8.62 -2.46
CA LEU A 169 -7.07 8.35 -3.14
C LEU A 169 -6.50 9.60 -3.81
N ASP A 170 -7.35 10.43 -4.43
CA ASP A 170 -6.92 11.71 -5.02
C ASP A 170 -6.49 12.75 -3.99
N GLN A 171 -6.98 12.64 -2.75
CA GLN A 171 -6.57 13.50 -1.63
C GLN A 171 -5.22 13.11 -1.01
N ILE A 172 -4.65 11.97 -1.38
CA ILE A 172 -3.31 11.59 -0.94
C ILE A 172 -2.32 12.66 -1.39
N SER A 173 -1.44 13.08 -0.48
CA SER A 173 -0.37 14.01 -0.83
C SER A 173 0.75 13.25 -1.51
N GLU A 174 1.30 13.81 -2.59
CA GLU A 174 2.49 13.23 -3.21
C GLU A 174 3.62 13.15 -2.17
N PRO A 175 4.21 11.96 -1.95
CA PRO A 175 5.31 11.84 -1.01
C PRO A 175 6.46 12.70 -1.51
N LYS A 176 7.04 13.52 -0.62
CA LYS A 176 8.27 14.25 -0.94
C LYS A 176 9.38 13.22 -1.17
N ARG A 177 9.71 12.98 -2.43
CA ARG A 177 10.81 12.09 -2.81
C ARG A 177 12.11 12.67 -2.24
N PRO A 178 12.87 11.90 -1.43
CA PRO A 178 13.99 12.43 -0.65
C PRO A 178 15.26 12.57 -1.52
N SER A 179 15.18 13.35 -2.58
CA SER A 179 16.31 13.68 -3.46
C SER A 179 17.36 14.55 -2.77
N ASP A 180 16.98 15.23 -1.68
CA ASP A 180 17.84 16.03 -0.80
C ASP A 180 18.67 15.19 0.20
N LYS A 181 18.39 13.89 0.32
CA LYS A 181 19.14 12.98 1.21
C LYS A 181 20.31 12.29 0.49
N PRO A 182 21.29 11.72 1.22
CA PRO A 182 22.38 10.96 0.60
C PRO A 182 21.88 9.79 -0.26
N LEU A 183 22.58 9.49 -1.35
CA LEU A 183 22.21 8.41 -2.28
C LEU A 183 22.17 7.04 -1.59
N ARG A 184 21.03 6.34 -1.63
CA ARG A 184 20.87 4.96 -1.14
C ARG A 184 20.02 4.15 -2.13
N PRO A 185 20.65 3.37 -3.02
CA PRO A 185 19.97 2.41 -3.86
C PRO A 185 20.28 0.98 -3.40
N PRO A 186 19.37 0.29 -2.67
CA PRO A 186 19.53 -1.12 -2.35
C PRO A 186 19.59 -1.94 -3.65
N LEU A 187 20.63 -2.77 -3.78
CA LEU A 187 20.77 -3.64 -4.93
C LEU A 187 19.80 -4.81 -4.82
N GLN A 188 18.99 -4.98 -5.86
CA GLN A 188 18.10 -6.11 -6.04
C GLN A 188 18.84 -7.25 -6.76
N ASP A 189 19.50 -6.92 -7.87
CA ASP A 189 20.20 -7.89 -8.71
C ASP A 189 21.48 -7.31 -9.30
N VAL A 190 22.38 -8.17 -9.77
CA VAL A 190 23.61 -7.77 -10.45
C VAL A 190 23.82 -8.63 -11.69
N TYR A 191 23.88 -7.98 -12.85
CA TYR A 191 24.09 -8.64 -14.13
C TYR A 191 25.49 -8.37 -14.69
N LYS A 192 25.99 -9.29 -15.52
CA LYS A 192 27.18 -9.06 -16.36
C LYS A 192 26.74 -9.04 -17.82
N ILE A 193 26.83 -7.87 -18.45
CA ILE A 193 26.43 -7.67 -19.83
C ILE A 193 27.70 -7.51 -20.69
N GLY A 194 27.84 -8.36 -21.71
CA GLY A 194 28.96 -8.29 -22.65
C GLY A 194 29.04 -6.93 -23.32
N GLY A 195 30.22 -6.30 -23.31
CA GLY A 195 30.45 -4.97 -23.89
C GLY A 195 30.17 -3.79 -22.94
N ILE A 196 29.29 -3.94 -21.95
CA ILE A 196 28.96 -2.88 -20.98
C ILE A 196 29.73 -3.09 -19.67
N GLY A 197 29.75 -4.31 -19.16
CA GLY A 197 30.36 -4.67 -17.88
C GLY A 197 29.34 -5.15 -16.84
N THR A 198 29.61 -4.87 -15.57
CA THR A 198 28.73 -5.25 -14.45
C THR A 198 27.67 -4.18 -14.23
N VAL A 199 26.40 -4.58 -14.24
CA VAL A 199 25.23 -3.69 -14.10
C VAL A 199 24.44 -4.10 -12.85
N PRO A 200 24.60 -3.37 -11.73
CA PRO A 200 23.74 -3.52 -10.57
C PRO A 200 22.37 -2.87 -10.82
N VAL A 201 21.30 -3.52 -10.38
CA VAL A 201 19.91 -3.08 -10.53
C VAL A 201 19.31 -2.85 -9.16
N GLY A 202 18.57 -1.77 -8.99
CA GLY A 202 17.89 -1.43 -7.74
C GLY A 202 17.04 -0.17 -7.87
N ARG A 203 16.17 0.04 -6.88
CA ARG A 203 15.40 1.29 -6.74
C ARG A 203 16.25 2.31 -5.98
N VAL A 204 16.28 3.55 -6.44
CA VAL A 204 16.82 4.66 -5.65
C VAL A 204 15.82 4.96 -4.53
N GLU A 205 16.22 4.79 -3.27
CA GLU A 205 15.33 5.10 -2.13
C GLU A 205 15.51 6.54 -1.65
N THR A 206 16.75 7.04 -1.73
CA THR A 206 17.10 8.42 -1.37
C THR A 206 18.21 8.94 -2.26
N GLY A 207 18.28 10.27 -2.41
CA GLY A 207 19.28 10.98 -3.21
C GLY A 207 19.06 10.87 -4.72
N VAL A 208 20.08 11.23 -5.49
CA VAL A 208 20.05 11.21 -6.95
C VAL A 208 21.28 10.47 -7.44
N ILE A 209 21.13 9.64 -8.47
CA ILE A 209 22.24 8.99 -9.16
C ILE A 209 22.35 9.55 -10.59
N LYS A 210 23.57 9.91 -10.99
CA LYS A 210 23.89 10.45 -12.32
C LYS A 210 25.10 9.72 -12.89
N PRO A 211 25.20 9.59 -14.23
CA PRO A 211 26.46 9.25 -14.87
C PRO A 211 27.60 10.16 -14.39
N GLY A 212 28.78 9.60 -14.18
CA GLY A 212 29.98 10.28 -13.67
C GLY A 212 30.06 10.37 -12.13
N MET A 213 29.04 9.95 -11.39
CA MET A 213 29.13 9.91 -9.93
C MET A 213 30.04 8.77 -9.46
N VAL A 214 30.87 9.05 -8.46
CA VAL A 214 31.67 8.03 -7.77
C VAL A 214 30.87 7.49 -6.60
N CYS A 215 30.45 6.23 -6.69
CA CYS A 215 29.61 5.56 -5.71
C CYS A 215 30.40 4.51 -4.92
N THR A 216 30.07 4.36 -3.64
CA THR A 216 30.65 3.35 -2.75
C THR A 216 29.60 2.29 -2.41
N PHE A 217 29.95 1.03 -2.61
CA PHE A 217 29.11 -0.13 -2.32
C PHE A 217 29.34 -0.63 -0.90
N GLY A 218 28.30 -0.58 -0.06
CA GLY A 218 28.31 -1.19 1.27
C GLY A 218 27.89 -2.67 1.22
N PRO A 219 28.40 -3.53 2.12
CA PRO A 219 29.34 -3.25 3.21
C PRO A 219 30.82 -3.35 2.78
N THR A 220 31.12 -3.74 1.54
CA THR A 220 32.48 -4.04 1.08
C THR A 220 33.39 -2.81 0.95
N GLY A 221 32.82 -1.61 0.86
CA GLY A 221 33.57 -0.35 0.72
C GLY A 221 34.15 -0.12 -0.67
N LEU A 222 33.82 -0.97 -1.65
CA LEU A 222 34.30 -0.83 -3.02
C LEU A 222 33.74 0.45 -3.63
N THR A 223 34.60 1.26 -4.25
CA THR A 223 34.21 2.53 -4.86
C THR A 223 34.45 2.48 -6.37
N THR A 224 33.47 2.93 -7.15
CA THR A 224 33.56 2.95 -8.62
C THR A 224 32.73 4.09 -9.19
N GLU A 225 33.09 4.54 -10.38
CA GLU A 225 32.32 5.52 -11.15
C GLU A 225 31.12 4.87 -11.84
N VAL A 226 29.99 5.58 -11.85
CA VAL A 226 28.77 5.21 -12.57
C VAL A 226 28.91 5.65 -14.03
N LYS A 227 28.97 4.71 -14.97
CA LYS A 227 29.14 5.05 -16.40
C LYS A 227 27.84 5.52 -17.06
N SER A 228 26.74 4.83 -16.78
CA SER A 228 25.41 5.12 -17.32
C SER A 228 24.35 4.74 -16.29
N VAL A 229 23.17 5.33 -16.43
CA VAL A 229 21.97 5.00 -15.66
C VAL A 229 20.86 4.72 -16.68
N GLU A 230 20.15 3.61 -16.49
CA GLU A 230 19.09 3.18 -17.42
C GLU A 230 17.82 2.80 -16.64
N MET A 231 16.67 3.11 -17.22
CA MET A 231 15.36 2.67 -16.74
C MET A 231 14.54 2.19 -17.94
N HIS A 232 13.98 0.98 -17.88
CA HIS A 232 13.20 0.39 -18.98
C HIS A 232 13.92 0.41 -20.35
N HIS A 233 15.23 0.14 -20.38
CA HIS A 233 16.10 0.17 -21.57
C HIS A 233 16.31 1.55 -22.20
N GLU A 234 15.96 2.62 -21.49
CA GLU A 234 16.25 3.99 -21.90
C GLU A 234 17.30 4.60 -20.99
N ALA A 235 18.28 5.30 -21.60
CA ALA A 235 19.33 6.00 -20.86
C ALA A 235 18.77 7.26 -20.20
N LEU A 236 19.11 7.46 -18.92
CA LEU A 236 18.70 8.60 -18.13
C LEU A 236 19.89 9.52 -17.82
N LEU A 237 19.62 10.83 -17.81
CA LEU A 237 20.58 11.83 -17.35
C LEU A 237 20.76 11.81 -15.82
N GLU A 238 19.68 11.48 -15.11
CA GLU A 238 19.66 11.26 -13.67
C GLU A 238 18.50 10.33 -13.31
N ALA A 239 18.66 9.54 -12.25
CA ALA A 239 17.57 8.82 -11.62
C ALA A 239 17.31 9.37 -10.21
N LEU A 240 16.05 9.71 -9.97
CA LEU A 240 15.51 10.22 -8.72
C LEU A 240 14.90 9.06 -7.90
N PRO A 241 14.60 9.27 -6.60
CA PRO A 241 13.86 8.29 -5.81
C PRO A 241 12.44 8.06 -6.35
#